data_AF-A0A2R6F146-F1
#
_entry.id   AF-A0A2R6F146-F1
#
_cell.length_a   1.000
_cell.length_b   1.000
_cell.length_c   1.000
_cell.angle_alpha   90.00
_cell.angle_beta   90.00
_cell.angle_gamma   90.00
#
_symmetry.space_group_name_H-M   'P 1'
#
loop_
_entity.id
_entity.type
_entity.pdbx_description
1 polymer ?
#
loop_
_entity_poly.entity_id
_entity_poly.type
_entity_poly.pdbx_seq_one_letter_code
_entity_poly.pdbx_strand_id
1 'polypeptide(L)'
;MGHGYELSRIEKAAERLGLLSERSTDTTKQRQGASDSVTSAAENGQLTDYPDPEHWQDWTEYEASGEPRDYSLVPTACFNCEAGCGLLTYIDKETGEVRKIEGNPEHPGSRGRNCAKGPATVNQINDPQRITHPLKRDGPRGSGEWQRI
;
A
#
# COMPACT_ATOMS: atom_id res chain seq x y z
N MET A 1 -16.50 -11.89 -20.74
CA MET A 1 -16.87 -11.43 -22.09
C MET A 1 -16.12 -10.13 -22.36
N GLY A 2 -14.97 -10.19 -23.03
CA GLY A 2 -14.18 -8.98 -23.32
C GLY A 2 -14.73 -8.31 -24.58
N HIS A 3 -15.20 -7.07 -24.45
CA HIS A 3 -15.48 -6.24 -25.63
C HIS A 3 -14.16 -5.99 -26.37
N GLY A 4 -14.11 -6.34 -27.66
CA GLY A 4 -12.98 -6.02 -28.52
C GLY A 4 -12.79 -4.50 -28.56
N TYR A 5 -11.61 -4.04 -28.19
CA TYR A 5 -11.28 -2.62 -28.26
C TYR A 5 -10.96 -2.28 -29.72
N GLU A 6 -11.82 -1.46 -30.33
CA GLU A 6 -11.63 -0.96 -31.69
C GLU A 6 -10.97 0.43 -31.62
N LEU A 7 -9.81 0.59 -32.27
CA LEU A 7 -9.09 1.86 -32.26
C LEU A 7 -9.95 2.99 -32.85
N SER A 8 -9.98 4.12 -32.15
CA SER A 8 -10.62 5.34 -32.63
C SER A 8 -9.90 5.90 -33.87
N ARG A 9 -10.58 6.82 -34.57
CA ARG A 9 -9.99 7.48 -35.76
C ARG A 9 -8.74 8.29 -35.42
N ILE A 10 -8.66 8.83 -34.19
CA ILE A 10 -7.53 9.62 -33.71
C ILE A 10 -6.32 8.71 -33.48
N GLU A 11 -6.53 7.55 -32.86
CA GLU A 11 -5.46 6.59 -32.56
C GLU A 11 -4.88 5.98 -33.85
N LYS A 12 -5.73 5.65 -34.83
CA LYS A 12 -5.29 5.20 -36.17
C LYS A 12 -4.46 6.26 -36.89
N ALA A 13 -4.80 7.53 -36.74
CA ALA A 13 -4.02 8.64 -37.32
C ALA A 13 -2.67 8.80 -36.58
N ALA A 14 -2.66 8.69 -35.26
CA ALA A 14 -1.44 8.78 -34.45
C ALA A 14 -0.46 7.64 -34.73
N GLU A 15 -0.93 6.39 -34.93
CA GLU A 15 -0.09 5.27 -35.38
C GLU A 15 0.54 5.54 -36.75
N ARG A 16 -0.25 6.02 -37.72
CA ARG A 16 0.26 6.38 -39.07
C ARG A 16 1.30 7.49 -39.05
N LEU A 17 1.20 8.40 -38.08
CA LEU A 17 2.16 9.48 -37.89
C LEU A 17 3.37 9.04 -37.06
N GLY A 18 3.44 7.77 -36.63
CA GLY A 18 4.51 7.24 -35.78
C GLY A 18 4.52 7.82 -34.36
N LEU A 19 3.44 8.48 -33.94
CA LEU A 19 3.28 9.07 -32.61
C LEU A 19 2.89 8.01 -31.56
N LEU A 20 2.30 6.90 -32.01
CA LEU A 20 2.01 5.72 -31.20
C LEU A 20 2.62 4.49 -31.86
N SER A 21 3.09 3.53 -31.05
CA SER A 21 3.48 2.21 -31.52
C SER A 21 2.27 1.45 -32.08
N GLU A 22 2.47 0.53 -33.02
CA GLU A 22 1.39 -0.30 -33.59
C GLU A 22 0.76 -1.18 -32.51
N ARG A 23 -0.35 -0.73 -31.91
CA ARG A 23 -1.04 -1.43 -30.83
C ARG A 23 -2.00 -2.51 -31.33
N SER A 24 -2.22 -2.58 -32.65
CA SER A 24 -3.17 -3.52 -33.28
C SER A 24 -2.81 -5.01 -33.07
N THR A 25 -1.52 -5.33 -32.92
CA THR A 25 -1.05 -6.70 -32.66
C THR A 25 -0.80 -6.99 -31.18
N ASP A 26 -0.41 -5.98 -30.40
CA ASP A 26 -0.03 -6.16 -28.99
C ASP A 26 -1.19 -6.21 -28.01
N THR A 27 -2.36 -5.63 -28.35
CA THR A 27 -3.55 -5.75 -27.48
C THR A 27 -4.22 -7.12 -27.52
N THR A 28 -3.97 -7.94 -28.55
CA THR A 28 -4.41 -9.35 -28.55
C THR A 28 -3.60 -10.18 -27.56
N LYS A 29 -2.33 -9.82 -27.29
CA LYS A 29 -1.49 -10.44 -26.25
C LYS A 29 -1.73 -9.88 -24.85
N GLN A 30 -2.26 -8.66 -24.73
CA GLN A 30 -2.74 -8.11 -23.45
C GLN A 30 -4.13 -8.61 -23.04
N ARG A 31 -4.78 -9.47 -23.86
CA ARG A 31 -5.91 -10.27 -23.39
C ARG A 31 -5.40 -11.14 -22.26
N GLN A 32 -5.72 -10.75 -21.02
CA GLN A 32 -5.88 -11.61 -19.86
C GLN A 32 -5.32 -13.01 -20.11
N GLY A 33 -3.99 -13.12 -20.13
CA GLY A 33 -3.39 -14.27 -19.48
C GLY A 33 -4.05 -14.27 -18.10
N ALA A 34 -4.45 -15.45 -17.64
CA ALA A 34 -4.64 -15.64 -16.21
C ALA A 34 -3.54 -14.83 -15.51
N SER A 35 -3.86 -14.12 -14.43
CA SER A 35 -2.82 -13.64 -13.55
C SER A 35 -2.12 -14.90 -13.02
N ASP A 36 -1.26 -15.50 -13.83
CA ASP A 36 -0.11 -16.25 -13.41
C ASP A 36 0.52 -15.28 -12.42
N SER A 37 0.40 -15.66 -11.15
CA SER A 37 0.98 -15.03 -9.97
C SER A 37 2.04 -14.02 -10.39
N VAL A 38 1.78 -12.74 -10.13
CA VAL A 38 2.76 -11.67 -10.37
C VAL A 38 4.09 -12.18 -9.84
N THR A 39 5.00 -12.51 -10.76
CA THR A 39 6.27 -13.10 -10.36
C THR A 39 7.01 -12.00 -9.61
N SER A 40 7.28 -12.22 -8.32
CA SER A 40 8.11 -11.32 -7.55
C SER A 40 9.37 -11.01 -8.36
N ALA A 41 9.78 -9.74 -8.40
CA ALA A 41 10.98 -9.33 -9.13
C ALA A 41 12.27 -9.93 -8.53
N ALA A 42 12.20 -10.54 -7.35
CA ALA A 42 13.28 -11.23 -6.69
C ALA A 42 12.83 -12.63 -6.23
N GLU A 43 13.68 -13.64 -6.44
CA GLU A 43 13.48 -14.97 -5.85
C GLU A 43 13.60 -14.89 -4.31
N ASN A 44 12.65 -15.51 -3.61
CA ASN A 44 12.70 -15.58 -2.14
C ASN A 44 13.94 -16.38 -1.71
N GLY A 45 14.83 -15.78 -0.92
CA GLY A 45 15.77 -16.60 -0.14
C GLY A 45 17.17 -16.07 0.16
N GLN A 46 17.65 -14.96 -0.39
CA GLN A 46 18.97 -14.45 0.02
C GLN A 46 19.06 -12.98 0.39
N LEU A 47 18.26 -12.10 -0.21
CA LEU A 47 18.10 -10.70 0.20
C LEU A 47 16.71 -10.22 -0.26
N THR A 48 15.65 -10.55 0.48
CA THR A 48 14.33 -9.97 0.24
C THR A 48 14.15 -8.76 1.16
N ASP A 49 13.65 -7.66 0.60
CA ASP A 49 13.34 -6.44 1.37
C ASP A 49 12.17 -6.65 2.34
N TYR A 50 11.45 -7.76 2.22
CA TYR A 50 10.23 -8.08 2.96
C TYR A 50 10.10 -9.59 3.19
N PRO A 51 9.38 -9.99 4.26
CA PRO A 51 9.08 -11.38 4.53
C PRO A 51 8.04 -11.95 3.57
N ASP A 52 8.16 -13.25 3.28
CA ASP A 52 7.17 -13.99 2.50
C ASP A 52 5.79 -13.92 3.20
N PRO A 53 4.70 -13.64 2.47
CA PRO A 53 3.34 -13.60 3.02
C PRO A 53 2.92 -14.81 3.86
N GLU A 54 3.47 -16.00 3.59
CA GLU A 54 3.21 -17.21 4.38
C GLU A 54 3.65 -17.07 5.84
N HIS A 55 4.64 -16.23 6.12
CA HIS A 55 5.20 -16.02 7.46
C HIS A 55 4.69 -14.74 8.13
N TRP A 56 3.78 -13.98 7.50
CA TRP A 56 3.35 -12.68 8.05
C TRP A 56 2.70 -12.78 9.42
N GLN A 57 2.07 -13.90 9.79
CA GLN A 57 1.51 -14.04 11.14
C GLN A 57 2.55 -14.25 12.23
N ASP A 58 3.72 -14.76 11.87
CA ASP A 58 4.77 -15.23 12.78
C ASP A 58 6.14 -14.83 12.21
N TRP A 59 6.41 -13.52 12.19
CA TRP A 59 7.65 -12.96 11.68
C TRP A 59 8.56 -12.50 12.82
N THR A 60 9.80 -12.98 12.86
CA THR A 60 10.80 -12.51 13.82
C THR A 60 11.82 -11.60 13.12
N GLU A 61 12.02 -10.41 13.65
CA GLU A 61 13.01 -9.45 13.14
C GLU A 61 13.89 -8.93 14.28
N TYR A 62 15.15 -8.60 13.97
CA TYR A 62 16.06 -7.97 14.91
C TYR A 62 15.93 -6.45 14.83
N GLU A 63 15.58 -5.84 15.95
CA GLU A 63 15.56 -4.37 16.07
C GLU A 63 16.98 -3.81 16.11
N ALA A 64 17.11 -2.49 15.94
CA ALA A 64 18.39 -1.80 16.03
C ALA A 64 19.11 -1.98 17.38
N SER A 65 18.36 -2.36 18.44
CA SER A 65 18.92 -2.71 19.74
C SER A 65 19.63 -4.08 19.76
N GLY A 66 19.48 -4.88 18.72
CA GLY A 66 20.04 -6.24 18.61
C GLY A 66 19.18 -7.34 19.23
N GLU A 67 18.04 -6.98 19.84
CA GLU A 67 17.10 -7.94 20.41
C GLU A 67 16.08 -8.40 19.36
N PRO A 68 15.82 -9.71 19.23
CA PRO A 68 14.78 -10.21 18.35
C PRO A 68 13.39 -9.84 18.89
N ARG A 69 12.46 -9.57 17.98
CA ARG A 69 11.04 -9.35 18.29
C ARG A 69 10.16 -10.11 17.31
N ASP A 70 9.04 -10.58 17.84
CA ASP A 70 8.01 -11.28 17.06
C ASP A 70 6.88 -10.33 16.68
N TYR A 71 6.54 -10.34 15.40
CA TYR A 71 5.53 -9.48 14.79
C TYR A 71 4.44 -10.29 14.08
N SER A 72 3.24 -9.72 14.07
CA SER A 72 2.21 -10.01 13.08
C SER A 72 2.18 -8.87 12.07
N LEU A 73 2.36 -9.21 10.80
CA LEU A 73 2.37 -8.29 9.67
C LEU A 73 0.99 -8.28 9.03
N VAL A 74 0.33 -7.13 9.09
CA VAL A 74 -1.05 -6.97 8.62
C VAL A 74 -1.07 -6.02 7.42
N PRO A 75 -1.50 -6.49 6.23
CA PRO A 75 -1.71 -5.63 5.08
C PRO A 75 -2.80 -4.60 5.33
N THR A 76 -2.56 -3.37 4.89
CA THR A 76 -3.55 -2.28 4.90
C THR A 76 -3.36 -1.36 3.71
N ALA A 77 -4.20 -0.33 3.59
CA ALA A 77 -4.13 0.66 2.53
C ALA A 77 -3.85 2.05 3.10
N CYS A 78 -2.99 2.81 2.43
CA CYS A 78 -2.71 4.19 2.75
C CYS A 78 -3.89 5.09 2.40
N PHE A 79 -4.31 5.94 3.34
CA PHE A 79 -5.41 6.90 3.13
C PHE A 79 -4.93 8.37 3.03
N ASN A 80 -3.63 8.60 2.86
CA ASN A 80 -3.08 9.97 2.84
C ASN A 80 -3.28 10.70 1.50
N CYS A 81 -3.47 9.98 0.39
CA CYS A 81 -3.82 10.53 -0.91
C CYS A 81 -4.62 9.52 -1.73
N GLU A 82 -5.07 9.93 -2.91
CA GLU A 82 -5.90 9.15 -3.83
C GLU A 82 -5.20 7.93 -4.45
N ALA A 83 -3.88 7.83 -4.32
CA ALA A 83 -3.11 6.71 -4.88
C ALA A 83 -3.40 5.37 -4.18
N GLY A 84 -3.86 5.39 -2.91
CA GLY A 84 -4.25 4.19 -2.19
C GLY A 84 -3.15 3.13 -2.08
N CYS A 85 -1.88 3.53 -1.94
CA CYS A 85 -0.76 2.59 -1.88
C CYS A 85 -0.95 1.55 -0.77
N GLY A 86 -0.57 0.31 -1.02
CA GLY A 86 -0.54 -0.73 -0.01
C GLY A 86 0.51 -0.46 1.06
N LEU A 87 0.17 -0.78 2.29
CA LEU A 87 1.03 -0.70 3.47
C LEU A 87 1.07 -2.06 4.14
N LEU A 88 2.20 -2.37 4.77
CA LEU A 88 2.39 -3.56 5.60
C LEU A 88 2.72 -3.11 7.02
N THR A 89 1.83 -3.40 7.95
CA THR A 89 1.92 -2.92 9.34
C THR A 89 2.51 -4.01 10.22
N TYR A 90 3.60 -3.70 10.91
CA TYR A 90 4.26 -4.60 11.85
C TYR A 90 3.71 -4.35 13.26
N ILE A 91 2.97 -5.33 13.78
CA ILE A 91 2.36 -5.30 15.11
C ILE A 91 3.18 -6.20 16.02
N ASP A 92 3.73 -5.63 17.09
CA ASP A 92 4.44 -6.40 18.12
C ASP A 92 3.47 -7.37 18.79
N LYS A 93 3.79 -8.67 18.79
CA LYS A 93 2.89 -9.71 19.33
C LYS A 93 2.83 -9.70 20.87
N GLU A 94 3.84 -9.15 21.53
CA GLU A 94 3.87 -9.04 22.98
C GLU A 94 3.05 -7.84 23.45
N THR A 95 3.24 -6.66 22.84
CA THR A 95 2.59 -5.42 23.29
C THR A 95 1.28 -5.11 22.57
N GLY A 96 1.07 -5.67 21.38
CA GLY A 96 -0.04 -5.33 20.50
C GLY A 96 0.10 -3.96 19.82
N GLU A 97 1.27 -3.30 19.95
CA GLU A 97 1.50 -1.97 19.40
C GLU A 97 2.01 -2.03 17.95
N VAL A 98 1.62 -1.03 17.16
CA VAL A 98 2.19 -0.83 15.82
C VAL A 98 3.58 -0.23 15.95
N ARG A 99 4.61 -0.97 15.52
CA ARG A 99 6.02 -0.55 15.68
C ARG A 99 6.57 0.12 14.43
N LYS A 100 6.26 -0.41 13.25
CA LYS A 100 6.63 0.18 11.96
C LYS A 100 5.59 -0.12 10.89
N ILE A 101 5.61 0.69 9.84
CA ILE A 101 4.77 0.52 8.66
C ILE A 101 5.66 0.67 7.44
N GLU A 102 5.61 -0.32 6.56
CA GLU A 102 6.38 -0.34 5.31
C GLU A 102 5.43 -0.43 4.11
N GLY A 103 5.97 -0.44 2.90
CA GLY A 103 5.17 -0.66 1.69
C GLY A 103 4.83 -2.14 1.54
N ASN A 104 3.58 -2.46 1.20
CA ASN A 104 3.20 -3.84 0.94
C ASN A 104 3.66 -4.27 -0.48
N PRO A 105 4.59 -5.23 -0.61
CA PRO A 105 5.07 -5.72 -1.91
C PRO A 105 3.98 -6.41 -2.75
N GLU A 106 3.02 -7.06 -2.08
CA GLU A 106 1.92 -7.79 -2.72
C GLU A 106 0.79 -6.87 -3.21
N HIS A 107 0.84 -5.57 -2.87
CA HIS A 107 -0.19 -4.64 -3.32
C HIS A 107 -0.09 -4.40 -4.84
N PRO A 108 -1.15 -4.69 -5.63
CA PRO A 108 -1.05 -4.78 -7.09
C PRO A 108 -0.67 -3.45 -7.75
N GLY A 109 -1.11 -2.33 -7.18
CA GLY A 109 -0.84 -1.00 -7.72
C GLY A 109 0.53 -0.45 -7.34
N SER A 110 0.90 -0.54 -6.05
CA SER A 110 2.09 0.14 -5.51
C SER A 110 3.31 -0.76 -5.42
N ARG A 111 3.14 -2.08 -5.23
CA ARG A 111 4.23 -3.06 -5.18
C ARG A 111 5.37 -2.65 -4.24
N GLY A 112 5.01 -2.31 -3.01
CA GLY A 112 5.95 -1.84 -1.98
C GLY A 112 6.41 -0.39 -2.10
N ARG A 113 6.09 0.32 -3.20
CA ARG A 113 6.51 1.72 -3.38
C ARG A 113 5.57 2.68 -2.65
N ASN A 114 6.15 3.44 -1.73
CA ASN A 114 5.42 4.42 -0.93
C ASN A 114 6.21 5.73 -0.87
N CYS A 115 5.49 6.86 -0.80
CA CYS A 115 6.11 8.15 -0.46
C CYS A 115 6.39 8.23 1.05
N ALA A 116 7.12 9.26 1.49
CA ALA A 116 7.46 9.47 2.90
C ALA A 116 6.24 9.46 3.84
N LYS A 117 5.06 9.86 3.36
CA LYS A 117 3.82 9.88 4.16
C LYS A 117 3.32 8.49 4.54
N GLY A 118 3.60 7.45 3.74
CA GLY A 118 3.10 6.09 3.96
C GLY A 118 3.60 5.52 5.29
N PRO A 119 4.92 5.30 5.43
CA PRO A 119 5.53 4.83 6.67
C PRO A 119 5.28 5.75 7.87
N ALA A 120 5.24 7.07 7.63
CA ALA A 120 4.99 8.07 8.68
C ALA A 120 3.56 8.02 9.26
N THR A 121 2.66 7.18 8.74
CA THR A 121 1.30 7.01 9.28
C THR A 121 1.32 6.51 10.74
N VAL A 122 2.40 5.86 11.18
CA VAL A 122 2.60 5.51 12.61
C VAL A 122 2.50 6.73 13.54
N ASN A 123 2.92 7.91 13.07
CA ASN A 123 2.84 9.15 13.85
C ASN A 123 1.38 9.58 14.10
N GLN A 124 0.46 9.24 13.18
CA GLN A 124 -0.96 9.57 13.34
C GLN A 124 -1.64 8.71 14.42
N ILE A 125 -1.13 7.50 14.65
CA ILE A 125 -1.65 6.58 15.69
C ILE A 125 -1.32 7.15 17.07
N ASN A 126 -0.11 7.68 17.23
CA ASN A 126 0.42 8.19 18.50
C ASN A 126 0.42 9.73 18.57
N ASP A 127 -0.39 10.39 17.75
CA ASP A 127 -0.44 11.85 17.70
C ASP A 127 -0.98 12.40 19.04
N PRO A 128 -0.27 13.34 19.70
CA PRO A 128 -0.72 13.91 20.98
C PRO A 128 -2.02 14.70 20.87
N GLN A 129 -2.43 15.11 19.67
CA GLN A 129 -3.68 15.79 19.38
C GLN A 129 -4.78 14.84 18.87
N ARG A 130 -4.54 13.52 18.89
CA ARG A 130 -5.53 12.53 18.45
C ARG A 130 -6.77 12.57 19.33
N ILE A 131 -7.94 12.59 18.68
CA ILE A 131 -9.24 12.52 19.37
C ILE A 131 -9.53 11.06 19.74
N THR A 132 -9.45 10.74 21.03
CA THR A 132 -9.60 9.38 21.57
C THR A 132 -10.97 9.09 22.19
N HIS A 133 -11.78 10.14 22.39
CA HIS A 133 -13.10 10.05 23.01
C HIS A 133 -14.10 10.90 22.25
N PRO A 134 -15.41 10.57 22.32
CA PRO A 134 -16.45 11.48 21.88
C PRO A 134 -16.37 12.82 22.64
N LEU A 135 -16.49 13.92 21.89
CA LEU A 135 -16.44 15.27 22.43
C LEU A 135 -17.70 16.04 22.03
N LYS A 136 -18.30 16.72 22.99
CA LYS A 136 -19.37 17.70 22.78
C LYS A 136 -18.78 19.11 22.84
N ARG A 137 -19.14 19.96 21.88
CA ARG A 137 -18.72 21.37 21.85
C ARG A 137 -19.33 22.11 23.04
N ASP A 138 -18.52 22.83 23.81
CA ASP A 138 -18.93 23.58 25.01
C ASP A 138 -18.87 25.11 24.85
N GLY A 139 -18.44 25.60 23.67
CA GLY A 139 -18.37 27.02 23.35
C GLY A 139 -18.78 27.38 21.91
N PRO A 140 -18.52 28.63 21.48
CA PRO A 140 -18.69 29.06 20.10
C PRO A 140 -17.86 28.19 19.11
N ARG A 141 -18.30 28.11 17.86
CA ARG A 141 -17.56 27.33 16.84
C ARG A 141 -16.16 27.91 16.63
N GLY A 142 -15.14 27.07 16.82
CA GLY A 142 -13.73 27.45 16.68
C GLY A 142 -13.02 27.82 17.99
N SER A 143 -13.69 27.83 19.15
CA SER A 143 -13.04 28.15 20.43
C SER A 143 -12.12 27.04 20.95
N GLY A 144 -12.27 25.80 20.45
CA GLY A 144 -11.53 24.64 20.96
C GLY A 144 -12.03 24.13 22.32
N GLU A 145 -13.16 24.64 22.81
CA GLU A 145 -13.77 24.21 24.07
C GLU A 145 -14.63 22.96 23.86
N TRP A 146 -14.23 21.88 24.53
CA TRP A 146 -14.83 20.56 24.40
C TRP A 146 -15.04 19.91 25.76
N GLN A 147 -16.19 19.24 25.92
CA GLN A 147 -16.51 18.38 27.05
C GLN A 147 -16.59 16.92 26.57
N ARG A 148 -15.91 16.00 27.27
CA ARG A 148 -16.05 14.56 27.01
C ARG A 148 -17.45 14.07 27.38
N ILE A 149 -18.01 13.19 26.56
CA ILE A 149 -19.27 12.48 26.82
C ILE A 149 -19.10 10.96 26.76
#